data_AF-A0A448YMI0-F1
#
_entry.id   AF-A0A448YMI0-F1
#
_cell.length_a   1.000
_cell.length_b   1.000
_cell.length_c   1.000
_cell.angle_alpha   90.00
_cell.angle_beta   90.00
_cell.angle_gamma   90.00
#
_symmetry.space_group_name_H-M   'P 1'
#
loop_
_entity.id
_entity.type
_entity.pdbx_description
1 polymer ?
#
loop_
_entity_poly.entity_id
_entity_poly.type
_entity_poly.pdbx_seq_one_letter_code
_entity_poly.pdbx_strand_id
1 'polypeptide(L)'
;MSSLDELKQLGREAFSANQYLKAVDIYTDAIHRYGGSPVLYSNRAMSQIKLQNWPRALSDCNSGLAITNDDVKIHVKLLWRKAVCLSKLRRLDEAERALLEAKNLEPNNVTVNKELDVVRQKIHESNGMVELEIKDVDRLPAEFSKLDPTVANEVDPDAMDLDEELSKIDGVSLPKAKKPTTFSATIPSPAPSSSSSSSSKFPSHPSVYFLSTLSKKVTPADQVDYYTYVLGLDSSIYESVYKSTGVNADFLVFYVDAALNDLESPNPRFSAKIARDIDLFTRLPRFVLTSMYVSSAKSNKLLQLIQQSSGVDLHNAWR
;
A
#
# COMPACT_ATOMS: atom_id res chain seq x y z
N MET A 1 11.49 42.18 11.59
CA MET A 1 11.08 40.77 11.37
C MET A 1 12.32 40.01 10.95
N SER A 2 12.65 38.88 11.58
CA SER A 2 13.83 38.07 11.21
C SER A 2 13.70 37.53 9.79
N SER A 3 14.79 37.59 9.03
CA SER A 3 14.81 37.11 7.64
C SER A 3 14.77 35.57 7.55
N LEU A 4 14.41 35.03 6.38
CA LEU A 4 14.41 33.58 6.13
C LEU A 4 15.79 32.95 6.40
N ASP A 5 16.86 33.62 5.98
CA ASP A 5 18.21 33.12 6.16
C ASP A 5 18.69 33.17 7.61
N GLU A 6 18.29 34.20 8.37
CA GLU A 6 18.51 34.23 9.83
C GLU A 6 17.84 33.05 10.53
N LEU A 7 16.57 32.76 10.22
CA LEU A 7 15.84 31.64 10.83
C LEU A 7 16.44 30.28 10.45
N LYS A 8 16.87 30.12 9.19
CA LYS A 8 17.60 28.93 8.74
C LYS A 8 18.89 28.75 9.52
N GLN A 9 19.65 29.83 9.70
CA GLN A 9 20.93 29.82 10.40
C GLN A 9 20.75 29.52 11.89
N LEU A 10 19.83 30.20 12.57
CA LEU A 10 19.48 29.94 13.97
C LEU A 10 19.04 28.49 14.21
N GLY A 11 18.22 27.94 13.32
CA GLY A 11 17.82 26.54 13.40
C GLY A 11 18.99 25.58 13.23
N ARG A 12 19.96 25.90 12.34
CA ARG A 12 21.18 25.09 12.14
C ARG A 12 22.10 25.16 13.34
N GLU A 13 22.24 26.34 13.96
CA GLU A 13 23.02 26.53 15.18
C GLU A 13 22.42 25.71 16.34
N ALA A 14 21.11 25.81 16.56
CA ALA A 14 20.41 25.00 17.55
C ALA A 14 20.57 23.49 17.29
N PHE A 15 20.47 23.06 16.02
CA PHE A 15 20.71 21.67 15.63
C PHE A 15 22.15 21.22 15.93
N SER A 16 23.14 22.05 15.60
CA SER A 16 24.56 21.76 15.86
C SER A 16 24.90 21.72 17.35
N ALA A 17 24.16 22.48 18.17
CA ALA A 17 24.24 22.45 19.63
C ALA A 17 23.49 21.27 20.26
N ASN A 18 23.01 20.31 19.46
CA ASN A 18 22.15 19.18 19.88
C ASN A 18 20.83 19.60 20.54
N GLN A 19 20.40 20.85 20.39
CA GLN A 19 19.14 21.37 20.92
C GLN A 19 18.00 21.12 19.92
N TYR A 20 17.71 19.84 19.66
CA TYR A 20 16.79 19.44 18.59
C TYR A 20 15.36 19.94 18.78
N LEU A 21 14.84 19.99 20.01
CA LEU A 21 13.52 20.56 20.32
C LEU A 21 13.47 22.05 19.95
N LYS A 22 14.45 22.83 20.39
CA LYS A 22 14.57 24.25 20.05
C LYS A 22 14.69 24.47 18.54
N ALA A 23 15.44 23.61 17.85
CA ALA A 23 15.54 23.66 16.39
C ALA A 23 14.19 23.40 15.72
N VAL A 24 13.38 22.47 16.24
CA VAL A 24 12.01 22.23 15.75
C VAL A 24 11.14 23.47 15.92
N ASP A 25 11.20 24.12 17.08
CA ASP A 25 10.39 25.32 17.35
C ASP A 25 10.76 26.45 16.39
N ILE A 26 12.07 26.73 16.25
CA ILE A 26 12.59 27.75 15.32
C ILE A 26 12.16 27.45 13.88
N TYR A 27 12.28 26.19 13.42
CA TYR A 27 11.84 25.83 12.07
C TYR A 27 10.33 25.88 11.91
N THR A 28 9.55 25.64 12.96
CA THR A 28 8.10 25.75 12.92
C THR A 28 7.67 27.20 12.75
N ASP A 29 8.29 28.12 13.50
CA ASP A 29 8.10 29.55 13.31
C ASP A 29 8.52 30.02 11.92
N ALA A 30 9.63 29.48 11.41
CA ALA A 30 10.09 29.77 10.06
C ALA A 30 9.12 29.28 8.98
N ILE A 31 8.54 28.08 9.15
CA ILE A 31 7.55 27.52 8.22
C ILE A 31 6.25 28.32 8.26
N HIS A 32 5.80 28.80 9.42
CA HIS A 32 4.64 29.68 9.53
C HIS A 32 4.81 30.98 8.73
N ARG A 33 6.04 31.51 8.64
CA ARG A 33 6.34 32.75 7.91
C ARG A 33 6.73 32.51 6.44
N TYR A 34 7.41 31.41 6.16
CA TYR A 34 8.06 31.11 4.88
C TYR A 34 7.80 29.66 4.44
N GLY A 35 6.53 29.25 4.47
CA GLY A 35 6.11 27.86 4.22
C GLY A 35 6.37 27.32 2.81
N GLY A 36 6.85 28.16 1.88
CA GLY A 36 7.23 27.76 0.52
C GLY A 36 8.67 27.23 0.39
N SER A 37 9.45 27.14 1.47
CA SER A 37 10.82 26.63 1.41
C SER A 37 10.92 25.15 1.83
N PRO A 38 11.21 24.21 0.91
CA PRO A 38 11.35 22.79 1.26
C PRO A 38 12.58 22.53 2.15
N VAL A 39 13.56 23.46 2.15
CA VAL A 39 14.74 23.39 3.02
C VAL A 39 14.35 23.41 4.50
N LEU A 40 13.35 24.23 4.87
CA LEU A 40 12.86 24.32 6.24
C LEU A 40 12.25 23.00 6.70
N TYR A 41 11.40 22.39 5.86
CA TYR A 41 10.81 21.08 6.14
C TYR A 41 11.88 19.99 6.21
N SER A 42 12.86 20.00 5.31
CA SER A 42 14.00 19.07 5.34
C SER A 42 14.78 19.15 6.66
N ASN A 43 15.03 20.36 7.14
CA ASN A 43 15.80 20.56 8.37
C ASN A 43 14.97 20.22 9.62
N ARG A 44 13.68 20.61 9.65
CA ARG A 44 12.77 20.21 10.73
C ARG A 44 12.59 18.69 10.80
N ALA A 45 12.44 18.04 9.65
CA ALA A 45 12.38 16.58 9.56
C ALA A 45 13.63 15.92 10.15
N MET A 46 14.82 16.46 9.87
CA MET A 46 16.06 15.94 10.46
C MET A 46 16.09 16.10 11.98
N SER A 47 15.66 17.26 12.51
CA SER A 47 15.55 17.48 13.96
C SER A 47 14.56 16.49 14.60
N GLN A 48 13.42 16.24 13.96
CA GLN A 48 12.43 15.26 14.41
C GLN A 48 12.96 13.82 14.34
N ILE A 49 13.76 13.47 13.33
CA ILE A 49 14.46 12.18 13.24
C ILE A 49 15.42 12.00 14.42
N LYS A 50 16.17 13.04 14.80
CA LYS A 50 17.07 13.00 15.96
C LYS A 50 16.30 12.84 17.28
N LEU A 51 15.08 13.34 17.34
CA LEU A 51 14.14 13.13 18.45
C LEU A 51 13.37 11.81 18.37
N GLN A 52 13.60 10.98 17.33
CA GLN A 52 12.89 9.73 17.06
C GLN A 52 11.37 9.90 16.87
N ASN A 53 10.91 11.11 16.51
CA ASN A 53 9.52 11.41 16.19
C ASN A 53 9.22 11.08 14.72
N TRP A 54 9.26 9.79 14.37
CA TRP A 54 9.13 9.30 12.99
C TRP A 54 7.86 9.77 12.27
N PRO A 55 6.65 9.79 12.89
CA PRO A 55 5.43 10.23 12.20
C PRO A 55 5.47 11.71 11.81
N ARG A 56 5.98 12.57 12.70
CA ARG A 56 6.10 14.02 12.44
C ARG A 56 7.17 14.29 11.38
N ALA A 57 8.32 13.62 11.48
CA ALA A 57 9.37 13.72 10.47
C ALA A 57 8.88 13.28 9.08
N LEU A 58 8.08 12.22 9.01
CA LEU A 58 7.49 11.73 7.77
C LEU A 58 6.50 12.76 7.17
N SER A 59 5.67 13.38 8.02
CA SER A 59 4.79 14.48 7.59
C SER A 59 5.58 15.63 6.99
N ASP A 60 6.65 16.05 7.66
CA ASP A 60 7.53 17.12 7.18
C ASP A 60 8.17 16.78 5.84
N CYS A 61 8.63 15.53 5.67
CA CYS A 61 9.20 15.09 4.40
C CYS A 61 8.17 15.17 3.27
N ASN A 62 6.93 14.71 3.50
CA ASN A 62 5.87 14.75 2.49
C ASN A 62 5.47 16.20 2.15
N SER A 63 5.35 17.08 3.15
CA SER A 63 5.11 18.51 2.91
C SER A 63 6.23 19.17 2.12
N GLY A 64 7.49 18.84 2.44
CA GLY A 64 8.65 19.34 1.69
C GLY A 64 8.69 18.86 0.24
N LEU A 65 8.33 17.59 -0.02
CA LEU A 65 8.28 17.01 -1.36
C LEU A 65 7.11 17.54 -2.21
N ALA A 66 6.03 18.00 -1.56
CA ALA A 66 4.90 18.61 -2.24
C ALA A 66 5.19 20.03 -2.75
N ILE A 67 6.27 20.67 -2.28
CA ILE A 67 6.69 22.00 -2.73
C ILE A 67 7.53 21.84 -3.99
N THR A 68 7.11 22.49 -5.08
CA THR A 68 7.89 22.55 -6.32
C THR A 68 9.18 23.31 -6.09
N ASN A 69 10.31 22.62 -6.22
CA ASN A 69 11.64 23.20 -6.15
C ASN A 69 12.58 22.46 -7.12
N ASP A 70 13.38 23.23 -7.85
CA ASP A 70 14.36 22.74 -8.82
C ASP A 70 15.64 22.19 -8.15
N ASP A 71 15.82 22.39 -6.84
CA ASP A 71 16.97 21.88 -6.10
C ASP A 71 16.89 20.36 -5.89
N VAL A 72 17.46 19.61 -6.84
CA VAL A 72 17.55 18.14 -6.79
C VAL A 72 18.17 17.65 -5.47
N LYS A 73 19.14 18.38 -4.90
CA LYS A 73 19.82 17.96 -3.67
C LYS A 73 18.87 17.99 -2.46
N ILE A 74 17.99 18.98 -2.38
CA ILE A 74 17.01 19.02 -1.28
C ILE A 74 15.97 17.92 -1.44
N HIS A 75 15.56 17.65 -2.68
CA HIS A 75 14.62 16.60 -3.02
C HIS A 75 15.15 15.22 -2.60
N VAL A 76 16.39 14.89 -2.98
CA VAL A 76 17.07 13.65 -2.57
C VAL A 76 17.20 13.53 -1.06
N LYS A 77 17.55 14.62 -0.36
CA LYS A 77 17.63 14.62 1.11
C LYS A 77 16.26 14.40 1.77
N LEU A 78 15.17 14.90 1.20
CA LEU A 78 13.81 14.67 1.70
C LEU A 78 13.38 13.21 1.49
N LEU A 79 13.64 12.65 0.30
CA LEU A 79 13.37 11.24 0.00
C LEU A 79 14.16 10.29 0.89
N TRP A 80 15.45 10.56 1.10
CA TRP A 80 16.28 9.77 2.01
C TRP A 80 15.75 9.81 3.44
N ARG A 81 15.41 11.00 3.97
CA ARG A 81 14.81 11.13 5.31
C ARG A 81 13.46 10.44 5.43
N LYS A 82 12.63 10.53 4.39
CA LYS A 82 11.35 9.82 4.28
C LYS A 82 11.56 8.32 4.40
N ALA A 83 12.53 7.77 3.67
CA ALA A 83 12.87 6.36 3.73
C ALA A 83 13.35 5.92 5.12
N VAL A 84 14.21 6.71 5.77
CA VAL A 84 14.66 6.44 7.15
C VAL A 84 13.46 6.38 8.10
N CYS A 85 12.52 7.32 8.00
CA CYS A 85 11.31 7.32 8.82
C CYS A 85 10.43 6.10 8.53
N LEU A 86 10.20 5.77 7.26
CA LEU A 86 9.39 4.63 6.84
C LEU A 86 10.01 3.29 7.29
N SER A 87 11.35 3.16 7.22
CA SER A 87 12.06 1.98 7.72
C SER A 87 11.84 1.78 9.22
N LYS A 88 11.87 2.86 10.01
CA LYS A 88 11.59 2.82 11.46
C LYS A 88 10.13 2.53 11.77
N LEU A 89 9.21 2.93 10.89
CA LEU A 89 7.78 2.62 10.98
C LEU A 89 7.41 1.24 10.40
N ARG A 90 8.40 0.38 10.09
CA ARG A 90 8.20 -0.96 9.49
C ARG A 90 7.47 -0.96 8.14
N ARG A 91 7.45 0.18 7.43
CA ARG A 91 6.88 0.32 6.08
C ARG A 91 7.99 0.21 5.05
N LEU A 92 8.59 -0.99 4.97
CA LEU A 92 9.83 -1.22 4.21
C LEU A 92 9.65 -1.04 2.69
N ASP A 93 8.53 -1.50 2.11
CA ASP A 93 8.28 -1.37 0.67
C ASP A 93 8.21 0.11 0.23
N GLU A 94 7.60 0.95 1.05
CA GLU A 94 7.53 2.39 0.78
C GLU A 94 8.88 3.07 0.98
N ALA A 95 9.69 2.58 1.94
CA ALA A 95 11.05 3.07 2.13
C ALA A 95 11.93 2.74 0.91
N GLU A 96 11.82 1.53 0.37
CA GLU A 96 12.52 1.14 -0.86
C GLU A 96 12.13 2.03 -2.04
N ARG A 97 10.82 2.25 -2.27
CA ARG A 97 10.37 3.13 -3.37
C ARG A 97 10.93 4.54 -3.26
N ALA A 98 10.93 5.12 -2.06
CA ALA A 98 11.49 6.46 -1.83
C ALA A 98 13.01 6.50 -2.09
N LEU A 99 13.74 5.44 -1.76
CA LEU A 99 15.19 5.35 -2.03
C LEU A 99 15.50 5.12 -3.51
N LEU A 100 14.67 4.34 -4.22
CA LEU A 100 14.78 4.17 -5.67
C LEU A 100 14.54 5.49 -6.40
N GLU A 101 13.54 6.26 -5.99
CA GLU A 101 13.29 7.60 -6.51
C GLU A 101 14.50 8.53 -6.25
N ALA A 102 15.06 8.48 -5.03
CA ALA A 102 16.26 9.26 -4.69
C ALA A 102 17.49 8.84 -5.53
N LYS A 103 17.64 7.54 -5.79
CA LYS A 103 18.72 6.98 -6.62
C LYS A 103 18.58 7.37 -8.08
N ASN A 104 17.36 7.46 -8.60
CA ASN A 104 17.13 7.92 -9.97
C ASN A 104 17.56 9.39 -10.16
N LEU A 105 17.40 10.21 -9.11
CA LEU A 105 17.84 11.61 -9.11
C LEU A 105 19.36 11.75 -8.91
N GLU A 106 19.95 11.01 -7.97
CA GLU A 106 21.38 10.99 -7.72
C GLU A 106 21.93 9.54 -7.64
N PRO A 107 22.28 8.92 -8.80
CA PRO A 107 22.72 7.52 -8.84
C PRO A 107 24.00 7.24 -8.05
N ASN A 108 24.89 8.23 -7.97
CA ASN A 108 26.19 8.14 -7.31
C ASN A 108 26.14 8.50 -5.81
N ASN A 109 24.96 8.69 -5.23
CA ASN A 109 24.84 9.02 -3.81
C ASN A 109 25.10 7.79 -2.93
N VAL A 110 26.29 7.72 -2.35
CA VAL A 110 26.74 6.62 -1.49
C VAL A 110 25.79 6.38 -0.31
N THR A 111 25.23 7.44 0.27
CA THR A 111 24.34 7.34 1.44
C THR A 111 23.00 6.71 1.08
N VAL A 112 22.42 7.09 -0.07
CA VAL A 112 21.16 6.52 -0.57
C VAL A 112 21.34 5.06 -0.95
N ASN A 113 22.42 4.72 -1.66
CA ASN A 113 22.69 3.32 -2.05
C ASN A 113 22.88 2.42 -0.81
N LYS A 114 23.66 2.86 0.18
CA LYS A 114 23.84 2.11 1.44
C LYS A 114 22.52 1.90 2.17
N GLU A 115 21.68 2.94 2.28
CA GLU A 115 20.39 2.81 2.95
C GLU A 115 19.45 1.87 2.18
N LEU A 116 19.51 1.89 0.85
CA LEU A 116 18.71 1.01 -0.01
C LEU A 116 19.09 -0.46 0.21
N ASP A 117 20.38 -0.77 0.27
CA ASP A 117 20.86 -2.14 0.54
C ASP A 117 20.40 -2.62 1.93
N VAL A 118 20.48 -1.75 2.95
CA VAL A 118 19.99 -2.05 4.31
C VAL A 118 18.48 -2.30 4.33
N VAL A 119 17.69 -1.51 3.60
CA VAL A 119 16.25 -1.71 3.52
C VAL A 119 15.91 -3.02 2.80
N ARG A 120 16.60 -3.34 1.71
CA ARG A 120 16.42 -4.60 0.98
C ARG A 120 16.75 -5.82 1.82
N GLN A 121 17.85 -5.77 2.57
CA GLN A 121 18.20 -6.83 3.51
C GLN A 121 17.08 -7.04 4.55
N LYS A 122 16.54 -5.95 5.13
CA LYS A 122 15.42 -6.06 6.06
C LYS A 122 14.13 -6.61 5.44
N ILE A 123 13.87 -6.31 4.16
CA ILE A 123 12.73 -6.87 3.43
C ILE A 123 12.93 -8.38 3.25
N HIS A 124 14.13 -8.80 2.84
CA HIS A 124 14.49 -10.20 2.69
C HIS A 124 14.37 -10.99 3.99
N GLU A 125 14.93 -10.45 5.09
CA GLU A 125 14.80 -10.99 6.45
C GLU A 125 13.33 -11.07 6.90
N SER A 126 12.52 -10.04 6.59
CA SER A 126 11.09 -10.01 6.95
C SER A 126 10.25 -11.01 6.17
N ASN A 127 10.66 -11.36 4.95
CA ASN A 127 9.92 -12.27 4.08
C ASN A 127 10.31 -13.75 4.29
N GLY A 128 11.22 -14.05 5.21
CA GLY A 128 11.58 -15.43 5.56
C GLY A 128 12.18 -16.23 4.40
N MET A 129 12.64 -15.58 3.33
CA MET A 129 13.33 -16.25 2.25
C MET A 129 14.76 -16.51 2.72
N VAL A 130 15.10 -17.77 2.95
CA VAL A 130 16.48 -18.19 3.15
C VAL A 130 17.15 -18.12 1.79
N GLU A 131 18.14 -17.25 1.63
CA GLU A 131 19.05 -17.31 0.49
C GLU A 131 19.78 -18.66 0.56
N LEU A 132 19.31 -19.63 -0.20
CA LEU A 132 20.02 -20.89 -0.39
C LEU A 132 21.29 -20.54 -1.16
N GLU A 133 22.46 -20.74 -0.53
CA GLU A 133 23.74 -20.70 -1.25
C GLU A 133 23.66 -21.72 -2.39
N ILE A 134 23.45 -21.24 -3.61
CA ILE A 134 23.59 -22.05 -4.82
C ILE A 134 25.08 -22.31 -4.98
N LYS A 135 25.56 -23.42 -4.43
CA LYS A 135 26.90 -23.93 -4.75
C LYS A 135 26.83 -24.48 -6.16
N ASP A 136 27.53 -23.83 -7.09
CA ASP A 136 27.81 -24.43 -8.39
C ASP A 136 28.68 -25.67 -8.16
N VAL A 137 28.08 -26.85 -8.34
CA VAL A 137 28.80 -28.12 -8.24
C VAL A 137 28.99 -28.67 -9.65
N ASP A 138 30.25 -28.78 -10.09
CA ASP A 138 30.63 -29.30 -11.42
C ASP A 138 30.15 -30.74 -11.67
N ARG A 139 29.83 -31.48 -10.61
CA ARG A 139 29.33 -32.85 -10.66
C ARG A 139 28.22 -33.05 -9.63
N LEU A 140 27.19 -33.80 -10.02
CA LEU A 140 26.06 -34.12 -9.17
C LEU A 140 26.56 -34.78 -7.86
N PRO A 141 26.15 -34.31 -6.68
CA PRO A 141 26.56 -34.92 -5.41
C PRO A 141 26.20 -36.40 -5.36
N ALA A 142 27.06 -37.21 -4.75
CA ALA A 142 26.92 -38.68 -4.71
C ALA A 142 25.62 -39.17 -4.04
N GLU A 143 24.95 -38.32 -3.26
CA GLU A 143 23.62 -38.60 -2.72
C GLU A 143 22.55 -38.72 -3.82
N PHE A 144 22.61 -37.88 -4.86
CA PHE A 144 21.64 -37.93 -5.95
C PHE A 144 21.88 -39.11 -6.90
N SER A 145 23.09 -39.70 -6.88
CA SER A 145 23.40 -40.92 -7.64
C SER A 145 22.67 -42.16 -7.11
N LYS A 146 22.10 -42.10 -5.90
CA LYS A 146 21.34 -43.18 -5.28
C LYS A 146 19.83 -43.08 -5.51
N LEU A 147 19.36 -41.99 -6.12
CA LEU A 147 17.96 -41.83 -6.47
C LEU A 147 17.70 -42.66 -7.73
N ASP A 148 16.72 -43.56 -7.64
CA ASP A 148 16.34 -44.40 -8.77
C ASP A 148 15.55 -43.56 -9.78
N PRO A 149 16.08 -43.33 -11.00
CA PRO A 149 15.41 -42.53 -12.02
C PRO A 149 14.11 -43.16 -12.53
N THR A 150 13.81 -44.41 -12.19
CA THR A 150 12.60 -45.11 -12.63
C THR A 150 11.35 -44.80 -11.80
N VAL A 151 11.51 -44.22 -10.60
CA VAL A 151 10.39 -43.82 -9.73
C VAL A 151 9.52 -42.73 -10.39
N ALA A 152 10.06 -41.95 -11.32
CA ALA A 152 9.32 -40.92 -12.05
C ALA A 152 8.31 -41.46 -13.08
N ASN A 153 8.32 -42.77 -13.37
CA ASN A 153 7.43 -43.39 -14.37
C ASN A 153 6.24 -44.15 -13.75
N GLU A 154 6.10 -44.16 -12.42
CA GLU A 154 4.82 -44.54 -11.83
C GLU A 154 3.85 -43.37 -11.99
N VAL A 155 3.19 -43.34 -13.16
CA VAL A 155 2.00 -42.53 -13.37
C VAL A 155 0.98 -43.05 -12.36
N ASP A 156 0.74 -42.28 -11.30
CA ASP A 156 -0.40 -42.49 -10.43
C ASP A 156 -1.65 -42.50 -11.32
N PRO A 157 -2.40 -43.62 -11.43
CA PRO A 157 -3.57 -43.68 -12.29
C PRO A 157 -4.69 -42.73 -11.85
N ASP A 158 -4.59 -42.14 -10.64
CA ASP A 158 -5.49 -41.09 -10.14
C ASP A 158 -4.90 -39.66 -10.30
N ALA A 159 -3.72 -39.50 -10.91
CA ALA A 159 -3.20 -38.18 -11.24
C ALA A 159 -4.09 -37.53 -12.32
N MET A 160 -4.84 -36.51 -11.91
CA MET A 160 -5.70 -35.72 -12.78
C MET A 160 -4.90 -35.17 -13.97
N ASP A 161 -5.35 -35.48 -15.19
CA ASP A 161 -4.78 -34.97 -16.43
C ASP A 161 -5.12 -33.47 -16.58
N LEU A 162 -4.21 -32.63 -16.08
CA LEU A 162 -4.34 -31.16 -16.07
C LEU A 162 -4.49 -30.58 -17.47
N ASP A 163 -3.98 -31.25 -18.51
CA ASP A 163 -4.09 -30.78 -19.89
C ASP A 163 -5.52 -30.91 -20.44
N GLU A 164 -6.30 -31.90 -19.97
CA GLU A 164 -7.67 -32.10 -20.39
C GLU A 164 -8.63 -31.05 -19.77
N GLU A 165 -8.40 -30.62 -18.53
CA GLU A 165 -9.18 -29.55 -17.89
C GLU A 165 -8.85 -28.16 -18.46
N LEU A 166 -7.58 -27.85 -18.75
CA LEU A 166 -7.20 -26.56 -19.36
C LEU A 166 -7.81 -26.35 -20.75
N SER A 167 -8.03 -27.43 -21.51
CA SER A 167 -8.66 -27.38 -22.83
C SER A 167 -10.16 -27.00 -22.80
N LYS A 168 -10.79 -27.09 -21.62
CA LYS A 168 -12.22 -26.79 -21.40
C LYS A 168 -12.45 -25.33 -20.97
N ILE A 169 -11.38 -24.54 -20.79
CA ILE A 169 -11.44 -23.12 -20.42
C ILE A 169 -11.28 -22.26 -21.68
N ASP A 170 -12.38 -21.75 -22.22
CA ASP A 170 -12.35 -20.82 -23.35
C ASP A 170 -11.62 -19.52 -22.97
N GLY A 171 -10.53 -19.20 -23.68
CA GLY A 171 -9.84 -17.90 -23.63
C GLY A 171 -8.37 -17.91 -23.19
N VAL A 172 -7.77 -19.06 -22.86
CA VAL A 172 -6.35 -19.12 -22.48
C VAL A 172 -5.51 -19.60 -23.67
N SER A 173 -4.75 -18.70 -24.29
CA SER A 173 -3.71 -19.04 -25.27
C SER A 173 -2.34 -18.82 -24.66
N LEU A 174 -1.59 -19.89 -24.41
CA LEU A 174 -0.19 -19.83 -23.99
C LEU A 174 0.73 -19.56 -25.20
N PRO A 175 1.71 -18.65 -25.09
CA PRO A 175 2.68 -18.44 -26.16
C PRO A 175 3.62 -19.65 -26.29
N LYS A 176 3.72 -20.21 -27.51
CA LYS A 176 4.66 -21.29 -27.84
C LYS A 176 6.11 -20.83 -27.59
N ALA A 177 6.84 -21.61 -26.80
CA ALA A 177 8.26 -21.43 -26.54
C ALA A 177 9.09 -21.46 -27.84
N LYS A 178 9.87 -20.39 -28.11
CA LYS A 178 10.93 -20.39 -29.12
C LYS A 178 12.29 -20.64 -28.44
N LYS A 179 13.08 -21.52 -29.08
CA LYS A 179 14.45 -21.93 -28.75
C LYS A 179 15.44 -20.75 -28.60
N PRO A 180 16.59 -20.95 -27.92
CA PRO A 180 17.46 -19.87 -27.47
C PRO A 180 18.35 -19.34 -28.60
N THR A 181 18.45 -18.02 -28.75
CA THR A 181 19.44 -17.35 -29.60
C THR A 181 19.93 -16.06 -28.96
N THR A 182 21.21 -16.12 -28.54
CA THR A 182 22.26 -15.07 -28.62
C THR A 182 21.89 -13.62 -28.32
N PHE A 183 22.47 -13.10 -27.23
CA PHE A 183 22.57 -11.68 -26.90
C PHE A 183 23.18 -10.86 -28.05
N SER A 184 22.47 -9.82 -28.46
CA SER A 184 23.06 -8.63 -29.08
C SER A 184 22.31 -7.40 -28.58
N ALA A 185 23.07 -6.46 -28.03
CA ALA A 185 22.59 -5.22 -27.44
C ALA A 185 22.13 -4.23 -28.52
N THR A 186 20.87 -3.77 -28.43
CA THR A 186 20.43 -2.48 -28.99
C THR A 186 19.34 -1.90 -28.10
N ILE A 187 19.59 -0.70 -27.60
CA ILE A 187 18.70 0.14 -26.78
C ILE A 187 17.56 0.70 -27.65
N PRO A 188 16.30 0.73 -27.18
CA PRO A 188 15.33 1.72 -27.63
C PRO A 188 14.96 2.70 -26.51
N SER A 189 15.03 3.98 -26.88
CA SER A 189 14.58 5.20 -26.19
C SER A 189 13.11 5.13 -25.73
N PRO A 190 12.68 5.96 -24.74
CA PRO A 190 11.35 5.92 -24.18
C PRO A 190 10.31 6.51 -25.16
N ALA A 191 9.17 5.84 -25.23
CA ALA A 191 8.02 6.23 -26.04
C ALA A 191 7.42 7.58 -25.60
N PRO A 192 6.88 8.37 -26.54
CA PRO A 192 6.22 9.63 -26.23
C PRO A 192 4.84 9.38 -25.61
N SER A 193 4.50 10.23 -24.67
CA SER A 193 3.17 10.44 -24.12
C SER A 193 2.13 10.67 -25.22
N SER A 194 1.03 9.91 -25.17
CA SER A 194 -0.25 10.32 -25.75
C SER A 194 -1.37 10.10 -24.74
N SER A 195 -1.84 11.23 -24.23
CA SER A 195 -3.08 11.46 -23.51
C SER A 195 -4.31 10.87 -24.21
N SER A 196 -5.21 10.24 -23.45
CA SER A 196 -6.64 10.58 -23.30
C SER A 196 -7.50 9.34 -22.99
N SER A 197 -8.27 9.37 -21.89
CA SER A 197 -9.72 9.08 -21.90
C SER A 197 -10.29 8.94 -20.48
N SER A 198 -11.20 9.86 -20.13
CA SER A 198 -12.22 9.83 -19.07
C SER A 198 -11.81 9.50 -17.62
N SER A 199 -11.55 10.53 -16.82
CA SER A 199 -11.51 10.40 -15.35
C SER A 199 -12.93 10.26 -14.78
N SER A 200 -13.45 9.04 -14.68
CA SER A 200 -14.60 8.78 -13.81
C SER A 200 -14.21 9.08 -12.36
N LYS A 201 -15.06 9.81 -11.61
CA LYS A 201 -14.86 10.16 -10.19
C LYS A 201 -14.51 8.95 -9.32
N PHE A 202 -14.93 7.76 -9.75
CA PHE A 202 -14.72 6.50 -9.06
C PHE A 202 -13.92 5.52 -9.94
N PRO A 203 -12.88 4.86 -9.38
CA PRO A 203 -12.12 3.83 -10.09
C PRO A 203 -12.91 2.50 -10.17
N SER A 204 -12.74 1.70 -11.21
CA SER A 204 -13.35 0.36 -11.30
C SER A 204 -12.72 -0.64 -10.32
N HIS A 205 -11.41 -0.50 -10.05
CA HIS A 205 -10.66 -1.30 -9.08
C HIS A 205 -10.06 -0.38 -8.01
N PRO A 206 -10.80 -0.08 -6.93
CA PRO A 206 -10.30 0.78 -5.86
C PRO A 206 -9.18 0.11 -5.06
N SER A 207 -8.14 0.88 -4.72
CA SER A 207 -7.11 0.42 -3.80
C SER A 207 -7.60 0.45 -2.35
N VAL A 208 -6.95 -0.32 -1.46
CA VAL A 208 -7.18 -0.28 0.01
C VAL A 208 -7.15 1.16 0.52
N TYR A 209 -6.17 1.95 0.04
CA TYR A 209 -6.02 3.36 0.42
C TYR A 209 -7.23 4.20 0.00
N PHE A 210 -7.74 3.99 -1.21
CA PHE A 210 -8.94 4.70 -1.68
C PHE A 210 -10.13 4.39 -0.77
N LEU A 211 -10.42 3.11 -0.51
CA LEU A 211 -11.54 2.70 0.34
C LEU A 211 -11.39 3.22 1.78
N SER A 212 -10.18 3.18 2.35
CA SER A 212 -9.93 3.68 3.71
C SER A 212 -10.06 5.20 3.87
N THR A 213 -9.95 5.95 2.77
CA THR A 213 -10.03 7.43 2.80
C THR A 213 -11.38 7.97 2.38
N LEU A 214 -12.37 7.11 2.08
CA LEU A 214 -13.70 7.50 1.63
C LEU A 214 -14.40 8.41 2.64
N SER A 215 -14.42 8.03 3.92
CA SER A 215 -15.07 8.80 4.99
C SER A 215 -14.54 10.24 5.10
N LYS A 216 -13.30 10.50 4.68
CA LYS A 216 -12.66 11.83 4.71
C LYS A 216 -12.93 12.65 3.45
N LYS A 217 -13.32 12.01 2.35
CA LYS A 217 -13.55 12.65 1.03
C LYS A 217 -15.01 12.92 0.73
N VAL A 218 -15.93 12.27 1.45
CA VAL A 218 -17.36 12.41 1.23
C VAL A 218 -17.85 13.76 1.73
N THR A 219 -18.53 14.51 0.86
CA THR A 219 -19.31 15.69 1.21
C THR A 219 -20.80 15.32 1.27
N PRO A 220 -21.65 16.06 2.01
CA PRO A 220 -23.09 15.76 2.08
C PRO A 220 -23.78 15.76 0.71
N ALA A 221 -23.30 16.58 -0.24
CA ALA A 221 -23.85 16.65 -1.59
C ALA A 221 -23.56 15.40 -2.43
N ASP A 222 -22.42 14.74 -2.19
CA ASP A 222 -21.95 13.59 -2.97
C ASP A 222 -22.23 12.24 -2.29
N GLN A 223 -22.76 12.25 -1.07
CA GLN A 223 -22.87 11.08 -0.21
C GLN A 223 -23.59 9.90 -0.88
N VAL A 224 -24.66 10.18 -1.62
CA VAL A 224 -25.46 9.18 -2.34
C VAL A 224 -24.63 8.49 -3.44
N ASP A 225 -23.79 9.23 -4.16
CA ASP A 225 -22.93 8.68 -5.22
C ASP A 225 -21.88 7.74 -4.63
N TYR A 226 -21.25 8.12 -3.52
CA TYR A 226 -20.26 7.29 -2.85
C TYR A 226 -20.88 6.00 -2.28
N TYR A 227 -22.08 6.08 -1.70
CA TYR A 227 -22.81 4.91 -1.21
C TYR A 227 -23.20 3.97 -2.34
N THR A 228 -23.75 4.52 -3.43
CA THR A 228 -24.10 3.74 -4.63
C THR A 228 -22.88 3.05 -5.23
N TYR A 229 -21.74 3.75 -5.28
CA TYR A 229 -20.49 3.19 -5.76
C TYR A 229 -20.01 2.02 -4.89
N VAL A 230 -19.90 2.21 -3.57
CA VAL A 230 -19.40 1.16 -2.66
C VAL A 230 -20.33 -0.05 -2.64
N LEU A 231 -21.65 0.15 -2.59
CA LEU A 231 -22.60 -0.95 -2.64
C LEU A 231 -22.59 -1.65 -4.01
N GLY A 232 -22.27 -0.92 -5.09
CA GLY A 232 -22.22 -1.45 -6.46
C GLY A 232 -20.95 -2.22 -6.83
N LEU A 233 -19.85 -2.11 -6.07
CA LEU A 233 -18.59 -2.81 -6.34
C LEU A 233 -18.73 -4.32 -6.22
N ASP A 234 -18.17 -5.11 -7.14
CA ASP A 234 -18.26 -6.57 -7.04
C ASP A 234 -17.63 -7.14 -5.76
N SER A 235 -18.23 -8.19 -5.19
CA SER A 235 -17.77 -8.81 -3.94
C SER A 235 -16.35 -9.38 -4.05
N SER A 236 -15.91 -9.82 -5.24
CA SER A 236 -14.54 -10.29 -5.48
C SER A 236 -13.49 -9.20 -5.29
N ILE A 237 -13.86 -7.93 -5.49
CA ILE A 237 -12.97 -6.79 -5.27
C ILE A 237 -12.64 -6.71 -3.78
N TYR A 238 -13.65 -6.80 -2.91
CA TYR A 238 -13.43 -6.77 -1.47
C TYR A 238 -12.58 -7.94 -0.98
N GLU A 239 -12.80 -9.13 -1.54
CA GLU A 239 -11.95 -10.27 -1.24
C GLU A 239 -10.50 -10.00 -1.64
N SER A 240 -10.25 -9.60 -2.90
CA SER A 240 -8.88 -9.31 -3.36
C SER A 240 -8.17 -8.21 -2.57
N VAL A 241 -8.91 -7.16 -2.18
CA VAL A 241 -8.38 -5.98 -1.51
C VAL A 241 -8.11 -6.25 -0.03
N TYR A 242 -8.95 -7.04 0.64
CA TYR A 242 -8.89 -7.24 2.10
C TYR A 242 -8.45 -8.64 2.55
N LYS A 243 -8.17 -9.59 1.63
CA LYS A 243 -7.75 -10.96 1.95
C LYS A 243 -6.58 -11.03 2.94
N SER A 244 -5.57 -10.17 2.78
CA SER A 244 -4.35 -10.18 3.60
C SER A 244 -4.41 -9.19 4.78
N THR A 245 -5.06 -8.04 4.63
CA THR A 245 -5.03 -6.96 5.62
C THR A 245 -6.16 -7.01 6.64
N GLY A 246 -7.30 -7.60 6.24
CA GLY A 246 -8.58 -7.41 6.93
C GLY A 246 -9.26 -6.11 6.52
N VAL A 247 -10.57 -6.01 6.77
CA VAL A 247 -11.35 -4.79 6.51
C VAL A 247 -10.93 -3.69 7.48
N ASN A 248 -10.73 -2.47 6.99
CA ASN A 248 -10.41 -1.33 7.87
C ASN A 248 -11.66 -0.86 8.62
N ALA A 249 -11.51 -0.45 9.89
CA ALA A 249 -12.61 0.06 10.72
C ALA A 249 -13.34 1.26 10.08
N ASP A 250 -12.58 2.24 9.57
CA ASP A 250 -13.15 3.42 8.90
C ASP A 250 -14.01 3.05 7.69
N PHE A 251 -13.58 2.04 6.92
CA PHE A 251 -14.34 1.56 5.76
C PHE A 251 -15.54 0.72 6.17
N LEU A 252 -15.41 -0.15 7.18
CA LEU A 252 -16.52 -0.97 7.68
C LEU A 252 -17.66 -0.08 8.21
N VAL A 253 -17.34 0.95 8.99
CA VAL A 253 -18.33 1.93 9.47
C VAL A 253 -19.01 2.64 8.30
N PHE A 254 -18.22 3.08 7.32
CA PHE A 254 -18.75 3.73 6.12
C PHE A 254 -19.67 2.81 5.31
N TYR A 255 -19.29 1.54 5.14
CA TYR A 255 -20.07 0.53 4.44
C TYR A 255 -21.39 0.24 5.17
N VAL A 256 -21.36 0.09 6.50
CA VAL A 256 -22.56 -0.11 7.32
C VAL A 256 -23.52 1.07 7.17
N ASP A 257 -23.01 2.31 7.16
CA ASP A 257 -23.85 3.50 6.97
C ASP A 257 -24.47 3.53 5.57
N ALA A 258 -23.71 3.16 4.53
CA ALA A 258 -24.24 3.02 3.17
C ALA A 258 -25.32 1.94 3.09
N ALA A 259 -25.08 0.79 3.70
CA ALA A 259 -26.00 -0.36 3.71
C ALA A 259 -27.31 -0.03 4.44
N LEU A 260 -27.25 0.63 5.60
CA LEU A 260 -28.44 1.10 6.30
C LEU A 260 -29.24 2.09 5.47
N ASN A 261 -28.57 3.03 4.78
CA ASN A 261 -29.24 4.00 3.92
C ASN A 261 -29.99 3.34 2.75
N ASP A 262 -29.45 2.28 2.15
CA ASP A 262 -30.15 1.52 1.09
C ASP A 262 -31.28 0.65 1.66
N LEU A 263 -31.03 -0.08 2.75
CA LEU A 263 -32.02 -1.00 3.36
C LEU A 263 -33.21 -0.28 4.00
N GLU A 264 -33.03 0.94 4.49
CA GLU A 264 -34.11 1.78 5.01
C GLU A 264 -34.92 2.47 3.90
N SER A 265 -34.41 2.45 2.66
CA SER A 265 -35.12 3.06 1.54
C SER A 265 -36.36 2.24 1.15
N PRO A 266 -37.41 2.87 0.58
CA PRO A 266 -38.63 2.16 0.18
C PRO A 266 -38.40 1.03 -0.84
N ASN A 267 -37.32 1.10 -1.60
CA ASN A 267 -36.95 0.15 -2.65
C ASN A 267 -35.44 -0.16 -2.57
N PRO A 268 -35.01 -1.04 -1.65
CA PRO A 268 -33.61 -1.38 -1.48
C PRO A 268 -33.07 -2.06 -2.73
N ARG A 269 -31.97 -1.54 -3.28
CA ARG A 269 -31.40 -2.04 -4.55
C ARG A 269 -30.32 -3.09 -4.33
N PHE A 270 -29.67 -3.08 -3.17
CA PHE A 270 -28.48 -3.88 -2.92
C PHE A 270 -28.67 -4.91 -1.81
N SER A 271 -29.89 -5.18 -1.34
CA SER A 271 -30.17 -6.07 -0.19
C SER A 271 -29.46 -7.42 -0.23
N ALA A 272 -29.60 -8.18 -1.32
CA ALA A 272 -28.97 -9.49 -1.48
C ALA A 272 -27.43 -9.41 -1.60
N LYS A 273 -26.91 -8.26 -2.04
CA LYS A 273 -25.48 -8.03 -2.17
C LYS A 273 -24.85 -7.59 -0.84
N ILE A 274 -25.53 -6.72 -0.10
CA ILE A 274 -25.16 -6.33 1.25
C ILE A 274 -25.03 -7.58 2.13
N ALA A 275 -26.00 -8.50 2.08
CA ALA A 275 -25.93 -9.75 2.84
C ALA A 275 -24.66 -10.56 2.51
N ARG A 276 -24.30 -10.68 1.22
CA ARG A 276 -23.09 -11.37 0.76
C ARG A 276 -21.80 -10.66 1.15
N ASP A 277 -21.75 -9.34 1.02
CA ASP A 277 -20.57 -8.55 1.37
C ASP A 277 -20.33 -8.57 2.89
N ILE A 278 -21.39 -8.51 3.71
CA ILE A 278 -21.28 -8.62 5.17
C ILE A 278 -20.81 -10.02 5.57
N ASP A 279 -21.36 -11.08 4.96
CA ASP A 279 -20.89 -12.45 5.19
C ASP A 279 -19.45 -12.68 4.69
N LEU A 280 -19.00 -11.96 3.67
CA LEU A 280 -17.60 -11.93 3.26
C LEU A 280 -16.74 -11.24 4.33
N PHE A 281 -17.19 -10.09 4.84
CA PHE A 281 -16.44 -9.33 5.85
C PHE A 281 -16.25 -10.10 7.15
N THR A 282 -17.26 -10.85 7.61
CA THR A 282 -17.17 -11.68 8.82
C THR A 282 -16.10 -12.77 8.70
N ARG A 283 -15.81 -13.24 7.48
CA ARG A 283 -14.78 -14.25 7.19
C ARG A 283 -13.37 -13.70 7.03
N LEU A 284 -13.20 -12.37 6.95
CA LEU A 284 -11.90 -11.73 6.77
C LEU A 284 -11.09 -11.63 8.07
N PRO A 285 -9.74 -11.62 7.98
CA PRO A 285 -8.90 -11.53 9.17
C PRO A 285 -9.16 -10.22 9.93
N ARG A 286 -9.08 -10.28 11.26
CA ARG A 286 -9.25 -9.14 12.17
C ARG A 286 -10.66 -8.51 12.17
N PHE A 287 -11.67 -9.16 11.60
CA PHE A 287 -13.03 -8.65 11.57
C PHE A 287 -13.57 -8.32 12.97
N VAL A 288 -13.40 -9.22 13.95
CA VAL A 288 -13.86 -9.03 15.34
C VAL A 288 -13.31 -7.74 15.97
N LEU A 289 -12.06 -7.36 15.67
CA LEU A 289 -11.48 -6.11 16.17
C LEU A 289 -12.10 -4.89 15.49
N THR A 290 -12.40 -5.02 14.20
CA THR A 290 -12.96 -3.92 13.40
C THR A 290 -14.46 -3.72 13.65
N SER A 291 -15.19 -4.79 13.95
CA SER A 291 -16.62 -4.73 14.26
C SER A 291 -16.90 -3.98 15.57
N MET A 292 -15.93 -3.94 16.51
CA MET A 292 -16.01 -3.13 17.74
C MET A 292 -16.14 -1.62 17.48
N TYR A 293 -15.71 -1.13 16.31
CA TYR A 293 -15.83 0.28 15.93
C TYR A 293 -17.22 0.64 15.39
N VAL A 294 -18.04 -0.37 15.06
CA VAL A 294 -19.44 -0.18 14.67
C VAL A 294 -20.28 -0.15 15.94
N SER A 295 -21.07 0.92 16.12
CA SER A 295 -21.99 1.01 17.26
C SER A 295 -22.94 -0.19 17.28
N SER A 296 -23.13 -0.79 18.46
CA SER A 296 -24.03 -1.93 18.67
C SER A 296 -25.46 -1.65 18.19
N ALA A 297 -25.92 -0.39 18.26
CA ALA A 297 -27.20 0.02 17.72
C ALA A 297 -27.26 -0.10 16.18
N LYS A 298 -26.18 0.30 15.48
CA LYS A 298 -26.10 0.22 14.02
C LYS A 298 -25.96 -1.22 13.54
N SER A 299 -25.10 -2.02 14.18
CA SER A 299 -24.91 -3.42 13.81
C SER A 299 -26.19 -4.25 14.01
N ASN A 300 -26.88 -4.09 15.15
CA ASN A 300 -28.12 -4.81 15.40
C ASN A 300 -29.23 -4.41 14.41
N LYS A 301 -29.35 -3.11 14.11
CA LYS A 301 -30.31 -2.61 13.10
C LYS A 301 -30.00 -3.18 11.71
N LEU A 302 -28.72 -3.19 11.32
CA LEU A 302 -28.28 -3.74 10.04
C LEU A 302 -28.63 -5.24 9.93
N LEU A 303 -28.27 -6.04 10.94
CA LEU A 303 -28.51 -7.48 10.95
C LEU A 303 -30.01 -7.80 10.91
N GLN A 304 -30.85 -7.03 11.62
CA GLN A 304 -32.30 -7.17 11.56
C GLN A 304 -32.87 -6.88 10.17
N LEU A 305 -32.41 -5.80 9.51
CA LEU A 305 -32.84 -5.44 8.16
C LEU A 305 -32.35 -6.45 7.10
N ILE A 306 -31.15 -7.00 7.27
CA ILE A 306 -30.63 -8.08 6.42
C ILE A 306 -31.50 -9.33 6.58
N GLN A 307 -31.84 -9.71 7.81
CA GLN A 307 -32.69 -10.87 8.06
C GLN A 307 -34.09 -10.70 7.45
N GLN A 308 -34.67 -9.49 7.53
CA GLN A 308 -35.98 -9.19 6.94
C GLN A 308 -35.96 -9.17 5.41
N SER A 309 -34.88 -8.70 4.79
CA SER A 309 -34.78 -8.54 3.33
C SER A 309 -34.25 -9.76 2.60
N SER A 310 -33.34 -10.52 3.21
CA SER A 310 -32.64 -11.65 2.58
C SER A 310 -32.93 -13.01 3.23
N GLY A 311 -33.50 -13.03 4.44
CA GLY A 311 -33.75 -14.26 5.20
C GLY A 311 -32.49 -14.89 5.83
N VAL A 312 -31.31 -14.31 5.61
CA VAL A 312 -30.03 -14.81 6.15
C VAL A 312 -29.82 -14.29 7.57
N ASP A 313 -29.53 -15.18 8.52
CA ASP A 313 -29.17 -14.81 9.88
C ASP A 313 -27.65 -14.70 10.04
N LEU A 314 -27.15 -13.47 10.17
CA LEU A 314 -25.73 -13.15 10.34
C LEU A 314 -25.38 -12.75 11.78
N HIS A 315 -26.30 -12.88 12.75
CA HIS A 315 -26.04 -12.48 14.15
C HIS A 315 -24.88 -13.24 14.78
N ASN A 316 -24.75 -14.53 14.47
CA ASN A 316 -23.66 -15.36 14.99
C ASN A 316 -22.33 -15.08 14.29
N ALA A 317 -22.35 -14.75 13.00
CA ALA A 317 -21.14 -14.44 12.23
C ALA A 317 -20.56 -13.07 12.57
N TRP A 318 -21.39 -12.15 13.06
CA TRP A 318 -20.97 -10.78 13.41
C TRP A 318 -20.26 -10.68 14.77
N ARG A 319 -20.50 -11.64 15.68
CA ARG A 319 -20.03 -11.60 17.08
C ARG A 319 -18.63 -12.18 17.27
#